data_AF-A0A424M6K2-F1
#
_entry.id   AF-A0A424M6K2-F1
#
_cell.length_a   1.000
_cell.length_b   1.000
_cell.length_c   1.000
_cell.angle_alpha   90.00
_cell.angle_beta   90.00
_cell.angle_gamma   90.00
#
_symmetry.space_group_name_H-M   'P 1'
#
loop_
_entity.id
_entity.type
_entity.pdbx_description
1 polymer ?
#
loop_
_entity_poly.entity_id
_entity_poly.type
_entity_poly.pdbx_seq_one_letter_code
_entity_poly.pdbx_strand_id
1 'polypeptide(L)' 'MPKTPRYLFVVSMDIQRDKEELFNEVYDEEHVPFLTSVPGLITATRSVREPLTMMLAGERRKMDPGNEPRYSVT' A
#
# COMPACT_ATOMS: atom_id res chain seq x y z
N MET A 1 21.73 13.01 1.96
CA MET A 1 20.78 13.22 3.08
C MET A 1 19.49 12.48 2.75
N PRO A 2 18.90 11.69 3.65
CA PRO A 2 17.56 11.18 3.42
C PRO A 2 16.61 12.38 3.24
N LYS A 3 15.88 12.42 2.13
CA LYS A 3 14.90 13.49 1.88
C LYS A 3 13.68 13.19 2.73
N THR A 4 13.45 13.94 3.80
CA THR A 4 12.18 13.89 4.52
C THR A 4 11.08 14.46 3.62
N PRO A 5 10.08 13.66 3.19
CA PRO A 5 9.01 14.16 2.35
C PRO A 5 8.17 15.17 3.15
N ARG A 6 7.77 16.27 2.49
CA ARG A 6 6.83 17.26 3.07
C ARG A 6 5.37 16.90 2.82
N TYR A 7 5.12 16.05 1.84
CA TYR A 7 3.80 15.66 1.37
C TYR A 7 3.78 14.15 1.20
N LEU A 8 2.62 13.56 1.50
CA LEU A 8 2.30 12.16 1.27
C LEU A 8 1.04 12.12 0.42
N PHE A 9 1.06 11.36 -0.67
CA PHE A 9 -0.11 11.15 -1.51
C PHE A 9 -0.55 9.71 -1.37
N VAL A 10 -1.77 9.47 -0.90
CA VAL A 10 -2.27 8.13 -0.62
C VAL A 10 -3.46 7.82 -1.51
N VAL A 11 -3.40 6.69 -2.21
CA VAL A 11 -4.54 6.13 -2.96
C VAL A 11 -4.86 4.77 -2.36
N SER A 12 -6.12 4.51 -2.04
CA SER A 12 -6.57 3.21 -1.53
C SER A 12 -7.80 2.73 -2.29
N MET A 13 -7.82 1.44 -2.64
CA MET A 13 -8.87 0.85 -3.46
C MET A 13 -8.96 -0.67 -3.28
N ASP A 14 -10.14 -1.21 -3.59
CA ASP A 14 -10.33 -2.64 -3.81
C ASP A 14 -10.24 -2.95 -5.29
N ILE A 15 -9.71 -4.14 -5.60
CA ILE A 15 -9.56 -4.64 -6.96
C ILE A 15 -10.49 -5.84 -7.13
N GLN A 16 -11.16 -5.91 -8.28
CA GLN A 16 -11.96 -7.08 -8.62
C GLN A 16 -11.06 -8.31 -8.66
N ARG A 17 -11.51 -9.44 -8.09
CA ARG A 17 -10.68 -10.64 -7.88
C ARG A 17 -10.05 -11.17 -9.18
N ASP A 18 -10.77 -11.07 -10.29
CA ASP A 18 -10.32 -11.49 -11.63
C ASP A 18 -9.29 -10.55 -12.27
N LYS A 19 -9.05 -9.38 -11.66
CA LYS A 19 -8.09 -8.37 -12.13
C LYS A 19 -6.89 -8.20 -11.20
N GLU A 20 -6.84 -8.92 -10.08
CA GLU A 20 -5.80 -8.75 -9.06
C GLU A 20 -4.40 -9.11 -9.60
N GLU A 21 -4.30 -10.15 -10.42
CA GLU A 21 -3.03 -10.56 -11.06
C GLU A 21 -2.52 -9.49 -12.03
N LEU A 22 -3.37 -9.04 -12.97
CA LEU A 22 -3.04 -7.97 -13.91
C LEU A 22 -2.70 -6.66 -13.19
N PHE A 23 -3.44 -6.33 -12.13
CA PHE A 23 -3.13 -5.17 -11.30
C PHE A 23 -1.73 -5.28 -10.68
N ASN A 24 -1.35 -6.48 -10.22
CA ASN A 24 -0.01 -6.68 -9.66
C ASN A 24 1.10 -6.56 -10.71
N GLU A 25 0.93 -7.20 -11.86
CA GLU A 25 1.84 -7.10 -13.00
C GLU A 25 2.07 -5.64 -13.41
N VAL A 26 0.99 -4.88 -13.68
CA VAL A 26 1.09 -3.47 -14.08
C VAL A 26 1.77 -2.62 -13.02
N TYR A 27 1.54 -2.89 -11.74
CA TYR A 27 2.17 -2.10 -10.67
C TYR A 27 3.67 -2.36 -10.55
N ASP A 28 4.08 -3.62 -10.72
CA ASP A 28 5.47 -4.03 -10.56
C ASP A 28 6.31 -3.70 -11.81
N GLU A 29 5.73 -3.82 -13.00
CA GLU A 29 6.46 -3.63 -14.27
C GLU A 29 6.37 -2.21 -14.83
N GLU A 30 5.25 -1.51 -14.61
CA GLU A 30 5.00 -0.19 -15.22
C GLU A 30 4.83 0.92 -14.17
N HIS A 31 3.84 0.81 -13.28
CA HIS A 31 3.38 1.94 -12.48
C HIS A 31 4.45 2.46 -11.51
N VAL A 32 5.02 1.60 -10.66
CA VAL A 32 6.05 2.01 -9.69
C VAL A 32 7.35 2.42 -10.41
N PRO A 33 7.87 1.66 -11.40
CA PRO A 33 9.03 2.08 -12.18
C PRO A 33 8.85 3.44 -12.86
N PHE A 34 7.70 3.69 -13.49
CA PHE A 34 7.46 4.97 -14.18
C PHE A 34 7.27 6.12 -13.20
N LEU A 35 6.56 5.91 -12.10
CA LEU A 35 6.40 6.95 -11.07
C LEU A 35 7.74 7.34 -10.46
N THR A 36 8.57 6.36 -10.10
CA THR A 36 9.90 6.60 -9.50
C THR A 36 10.88 7.32 -10.45
N SER A 37 10.60 7.36 -11.75
CA SER A 37 11.35 8.15 -12.72
C SER A 37 11.02 9.66 -12.72
N VAL A 38 9.89 10.06 -12.11
CA VAL A 38 9.42 11.46 -12.14
C VAL A 38 10.28 12.35 -11.24
N PRO A 39 10.86 13.45 -11.76
CA PRO A 39 11.65 14.37 -10.96
C PRO A 39 10.86 14.94 -9.78
N GLY A 40 11.38 14.73 -8.56
CA GLY A 40 10.77 15.24 -7.34
C GLY A 40 9.96 14.20 -6.57
N LEU A 41 9.65 13.04 -7.16
CA LEU A 41 9.16 11.90 -6.40
C LEU A 41 10.29 11.34 -5.54
N ILE A 42 10.02 11.10 -4.26
CA ILE A 42 11.02 10.61 -3.31
C ILE A 42 10.95 9.08 -3.22
N THR A 43 9.74 8.53 -3.13
CA THR A 43 9.47 7.09 -3.06
C THR A 43 8.05 6.82 -3.56
N ALA A 44 7.81 5.58 -3.97
CA ALA A 44 6.48 5.02 -4.21
C ALA A 44 6.46 3.61 -3.61
N THR A 45 5.44 3.31 -2.81
CA THR A 45 5.24 2.02 -2.15
C THR A 45 3.81 1.58 -2.35
N ARG A 46 3.63 0.30 -2.61
CA ARG A 46 2.32 -0.35 -2.59
C ARG A 46 2.28 -1.33 -1.44
N SER A 47 1.19 -1.28 -0.69
CA SER A 47 0.94 -2.13 0.48
C SER A 47 -0.34 -2.92 0.30
N VAL A 48 -0.31 -4.17 0.76
CA VAL A 48 -1.49 -5.02 0.89
C VAL A 48 -1.89 -5.05 2.36
N ARG A 49 -3.17 -4.86 2.64
CA ARG A 49 -3.72 -4.89 3.99
C ARG A 49 -3.60 -6.29 4.59
N GLU A 50 -3.02 -6.34 5.78
CA GLU A 50 -2.95 -7.53 6.62
C GLU A 50 -3.68 -7.28 7.95
N PRO A 51 -4.30 -8.31 8.57
CA PRO A 51 -4.94 -8.15 9.88
C PRO A 51 -3.95 -7.74 10.97
N LEU A 52 -4.25 -6.66 11.69
CA LEU A 52 -3.45 -6.24 12.83
C LEU A 52 -3.61 -7.22 14.00
N THR A 53 -2.52 -7.84 14.40
CA THR A 53 -2.44 -8.70 15.58
C THR A 53 -1.54 -8.03 16.63
N MET A 54 -2.08 -7.78 17.82
CA MET A 54 -1.37 -7.07 18.89
C MET A 54 -1.62 -7.72 20.26
N MET A 55 -0.65 -7.62 21.17
CA MET A 55 -0.83 -7.96 22.58
C MET A 55 -1.51 -6.80 23.31
N LEU A 56 -2.70 -7.04 23.86
CA LEU A 56 -3.46 -6.08 24.65
C LEU A 56 -3.80 -6.71 26.01
N ALA A 57 -3.37 -6.07 27.10
CA ALA A 57 -3.58 -6.56 28.47
C ALA A 57 -3.10 -8.02 28.69
N GLY A 58 -1.99 -8.41 28.05
CA GLY A 58 -1.44 -9.77 28.17
C GLY A 58 -2.09 -10.81 27.24
N GLU A 59 -3.09 -10.42 26.44
CA GLU A 59 -3.75 -11.31 25.49
C GLU A 59 -3.44 -10.92 24.05
N ARG A 60 -3.25 -11.92 23.18
CA ARG A 60 -3.13 -11.68 21.73
C ARG A 60 -4.52 -11.45 21.15
N ARG A 61 -4.74 -10.28 20.55
CA ARG A 61 -5.99 -9.92 19.87
C ARG A 61 -5.74 -9.65 18.40
N LYS A 62 -6.59 -10.23 17.55
CA LYS A 62 -6.67 -9.94 16.12
C LYS A 62 -7.77 -8.91 15.92
N MET A 63 -7.45 -7.77 15.31
CA MET A 63 -8.43 -6.75 14.98
C MET A 63 -8.94 -6.97 13.56
N ASP A 64 -10.25 -6.95 13.40
CA ASP A 64 -10.90 -7.02 12.09
C ASP A 64 -10.80 -5.64 11.43
N PRO A 65 -10.14 -5.52 10.27
CA PRO A 65 -10.07 -4.25 9.54
C PRO A 65 -11.37 -3.88 8.81
N GLY A 66 -12.45 -4.67 8.97
CA GLY A 66 -13.77 -4.34 8.43
C GLY A 66 -13.75 -4.15 6.90
N ASN A 67 -14.51 -3.16 6.42
CA ASN A 67 -14.66 -2.85 4.99
C ASN A 67 -13.65 -1.83 4.47
N GLU A 68 -12.44 -1.79 5.04
CA GLU A 68 -11.35 -0.98 4.52
C GLU A 68 -10.75 -1.58 3.23
N PRO A 69 -10.27 -0.73 2.30
CA PRO A 69 -9.65 -1.20 1.06
C PRO A 69 -8.48 -2.15 1.28
N ARG A 70 -8.35 -3.16 0.43
CA ARG A 70 -7.24 -4.13 0.48
C ARG A 70 -5.89 -3.54 0.06
N TYR A 71 -5.88 -2.58 -0.87
CA TYR A 71 -4.65 -1.98 -1.39
C TYR A 71 -4.52 -0.51 -1.01
N SER A 72 -3.30 -0.11 -0.65
CA SER A 72 -2.90 1.29 -0.48
C SER A 72 -1.58 1.58 -1.20
N VAL A 73 -1.47 2.75 -1.82
CA VAL A 73 -0.29 3.22 -2.55
C VAL A 73 0.11 4.57 -1.96
N THR A 74 1.40 4.74 -1.67
CA THR A 74 1.98 5.92 -0.99
C THR A 74 3.27 6.39 -1.62
#